data_AF-A0A8H4SR14-F1
#
_entry.id   AF-A0A8H4SR14-F1
#
_cell.length_a   1.000
_cell.length_b   1.000
_cell.length_c   1.000
_cell.angle_alpha   90.00
_cell.angle_beta   90.00
_cell.angle_gamma   90.00
#
_symmetry.space_group_name_H-M   'P 1'
#
loop_
_entity.id
_entity.type
_entity.pdbx_description
1 polymer ?
#
loop_
_entity_poly.entity_id
_entity_poly.type
_entity_poly.pdbx_seq_one_letter_code
_entity_poly.pdbx_strand_id
1 'polypeptide(L)'
;MLTEEPSEGSNVDIVSPRQTPKEWLQKLTTVDYADPSAVINLRLALVINNVAEFDLVTDDEGSFSVSPFPGALTVEDTKPKKDTVFTSYVPSDHPGLLCLEFASQSGILAVFHHGETIKPSAAGLSLPSLVLPIGQLRHRYKTKSGASYSVDTDYVIVVDAVAAAHPVWVIFDRNAGNLLEERGYINPETVKVVFSGTEKNFDAAQVLPSIHDWTQSYGTLSLSQIRDAFQKTGITGEVRARNVTSGDIPAAWNKFSSFDENN
;
A
#
# COMPACT_ATOMS: atom_id res chain seq x y z
N MET A 1 -7.42 8.02 -66.64
CA MET A 1 -6.43 8.50 -65.66
C MET A 1 -7.18 9.31 -64.61
N LEU A 2 -7.47 8.69 -63.48
CA LEU A 2 -7.86 9.34 -62.24
C LEU A 2 -7.01 8.64 -61.17
N THR A 3 -6.12 9.41 -60.58
CA THR A 3 -5.22 9.04 -59.48
C THR A 3 -6.02 9.04 -58.19
N GLU A 4 -6.12 7.89 -57.52
CA GLU A 4 -6.50 7.81 -56.11
C GLU A 4 -5.21 7.79 -55.28
N GLU A 5 -5.07 8.77 -54.39
CA GLU A 5 -4.00 8.83 -53.41
C GLU A 5 -4.18 7.77 -52.32
N PRO A 6 -3.10 7.19 -51.77
CA PRO A 6 -3.20 6.37 -50.58
C PRO A 6 -3.40 7.27 -49.36
N SER A 7 -4.53 7.08 -48.67
CA SER A 7 -4.79 7.59 -47.33
C SER A 7 -3.76 7.01 -46.35
N GLU A 8 -2.63 7.69 -46.19
CA GLU A 8 -1.76 7.52 -45.02
C GLU A 8 -2.39 8.22 -43.82
N GLY A 9 -2.84 7.39 -42.88
CA GLY A 9 -3.39 7.81 -41.61
C GLY A 9 -3.42 6.64 -40.64
N SER A 10 -2.34 5.87 -40.56
CA SER A 10 -2.18 4.93 -39.45
C SER A 10 -1.93 5.75 -38.19
N ASN A 11 -2.98 5.95 -37.39
CA ASN A 11 -2.87 6.30 -35.99
C ASN A 11 -2.05 5.20 -35.32
N VAL A 12 -0.74 5.41 -35.23
CA VAL A 12 0.10 4.62 -34.35
C VAL A 12 -0.31 5.07 -32.96
N ASP A 13 -1.17 4.30 -32.29
CA ASP A 13 -1.31 4.37 -30.85
C ASP A 13 0.09 4.16 -30.28
N ILE A 14 0.77 5.27 -29.93
CA ILE A 14 2.01 5.23 -29.18
C ILE A 14 1.60 4.84 -27.76
N VAL A 15 1.29 3.56 -27.58
CA VAL A 15 1.21 2.95 -26.26
C VAL A 15 2.64 2.99 -25.75
N SER A 16 2.92 3.93 -24.84
CA SER A 16 4.19 3.96 -24.11
C SER A 16 4.53 2.55 -23.64
N PRO A 17 5.76 2.05 -23.87
CA PRO A 17 6.11 0.69 -23.50
C PRO A 17 5.84 0.48 -22.02
N ARG A 18 5.09 -0.60 -21.69
CA ARG A 18 4.76 -0.95 -20.31
C ARG A 18 6.06 -1.10 -19.52
N GLN A 19 6.21 -0.31 -18.47
CA GLN A 19 7.35 -0.43 -17.57
C GLN A 19 7.21 -1.74 -16.79
N THR A 20 8.29 -2.51 -16.67
CA THR A 20 8.27 -3.73 -15.87
C THR A 20 8.21 -3.39 -14.37
N PRO A 21 7.58 -4.23 -13.53
CA PRO A 21 7.54 -4.00 -12.09
C PRO A 21 8.93 -3.86 -11.48
N LYS A 22 9.90 -4.66 -11.95
CA LYS A 22 11.29 -4.61 -11.49
C LYS A 22 11.97 -3.28 -11.80
N GLU A 23 11.80 -2.74 -13.00
CA GLU A 23 12.32 -1.41 -13.36
C GLU A 23 11.68 -0.31 -12.51
N TRP A 24 10.41 -0.45 -12.14
CA TRP A 24 9.75 0.50 -11.26
C TRP A 24 10.29 0.40 -9.82
N LEU A 25 10.48 -0.81 -9.28
CA LEU A 25 11.13 -1.01 -7.98
C LEU A 25 12.55 -0.44 -7.95
N GLN A 26 13.29 -0.53 -9.05
CA GLN A 26 14.61 0.11 -9.14
C GLN A 26 14.52 1.63 -9.01
N LYS A 27 13.57 2.29 -9.68
CA LYS A 27 13.34 3.75 -9.50
C LYS A 27 13.03 4.11 -8.05
N LEU A 28 12.26 3.25 -7.37
CA LEU A 28 11.91 3.41 -5.96
C LEU A 28 13.14 3.37 -5.05
N THR A 29 14.21 2.66 -5.41
CA THR A 29 15.48 2.69 -4.63
C THR A 29 16.27 4.00 -4.77
N THR A 30 15.95 4.81 -5.78
CA THR A 30 16.70 6.02 -6.13
C THR A 30 15.90 7.31 -5.97
N VAL A 31 14.63 7.21 -5.57
CA VAL A 31 13.77 8.38 -5.39
C VAL A 31 14.23 9.17 -4.18
N ASP A 32 14.25 10.49 -4.31
CA ASP A 32 14.43 11.36 -3.16
C ASP A 32 13.10 11.43 -2.40
N TYR A 33 13.00 10.65 -1.32
CA TYR A 33 11.82 10.66 -0.46
C TYR A 33 11.61 11.98 0.29
N ALA A 34 12.64 12.83 0.37
CA ALA A 34 12.51 14.17 0.95
C ALA A 34 11.87 15.18 -0.02
N ASP A 35 11.80 14.88 -1.33
CA ASP A 35 11.08 15.67 -2.32
C ASP A 35 9.67 15.10 -2.57
N PRO A 36 8.60 15.76 -2.06
CA PRO A 36 7.23 15.33 -2.29
C PRO A 36 6.88 15.21 -3.78
N SER A 37 7.49 16.04 -4.64
CA SER A 37 7.24 16.05 -6.08
C SER A 37 7.78 14.77 -6.72
N ALA A 38 9.00 14.34 -6.36
CA ALA A 38 9.59 13.09 -6.81
C ALA A 38 8.72 11.89 -6.41
N VAL A 39 8.23 11.86 -5.17
CA VAL A 39 7.36 10.80 -4.65
C VAL A 39 6.00 10.76 -5.37
N ILE A 40 5.37 11.92 -5.59
CA ILE A 40 4.12 12.03 -6.35
C ILE A 40 4.31 11.53 -7.78
N ASN A 41 5.37 11.97 -8.45
CA ASN A 41 5.67 11.56 -9.82
C ASN A 41 5.89 10.05 -9.92
N LEU A 42 6.57 9.45 -8.95
CA LEU A 42 6.80 8.01 -8.91
C LEU A 42 5.49 7.23 -8.72
N ARG A 43 4.58 7.72 -7.86
CA ARG A 43 3.24 7.12 -7.69
C ARG A 43 2.39 7.26 -8.95
N LEU A 44 2.38 8.45 -9.58
CA LEU A 44 1.66 8.66 -10.84
C LEU A 44 2.19 7.75 -11.95
N ALA A 45 3.50 7.48 -11.97
CA ALA A 45 4.12 6.56 -12.93
C ALA A 45 3.59 5.13 -12.84
N LEU A 46 3.11 4.66 -11.67
CA LEU A 46 2.44 3.35 -11.57
C LEU A 46 1.21 3.27 -12.48
N VAL A 47 0.42 4.33 -12.49
CA VAL A 47 -0.83 4.43 -13.25
C VAL A 47 -0.55 4.76 -14.71
N ILE A 48 0.28 5.78 -14.97
CA ILE A 48 0.55 6.31 -16.31
C ILE A 48 1.32 5.28 -17.16
N ASN A 49 2.31 4.59 -16.59
CA ASN A 49 3.13 3.64 -17.34
C ASN A 49 2.52 2.24 -17.40
N ASN A 50 1.29 2.06 -16.89
CA ASN A 50 0.58 0.79 -16.87
C ASN A 50 1.48 -0.36 -16.37
N VAL A 51 2.09 -0.13 -15.20
CA VAL A 51 3.03 -1.09 -14.59
C VAL A 51 2.25 -2.39 -14.30
N ALA A 52 2.83 -3.52 -14.67
CA ALA A 52 2.19 -4.83 -14.43
C ALA A 52 2.11 -5.16 -12.93
N GLU A 53 1.42 -6.24 -12.58
CA GLU A 53 1.40 -6.72 -11.19
C GLU A 53 2.81 -7.08 -10.70
N PHE A 54 3.11 -6.75 -9.45
CA PHE A 54 4.39 -7.12 -8.83
C PHE A 54 4.28 -8.52 -8.25
N ASP A 55 5.29 -9.37 -8.48
CA ASP A 55 5.49 -10.58 -7.69
C ASP A 55 5.96 -10.22 -6.29
N LEU A 56 5.19 -10.59 -5.26
CA LEU A 56 5.63 -10.52 -3.87
C LEU A 56 6.11 -11.88 -3.36
N VAL A 57 5.39 -12.95 -3.69
CA VAL A 57 5.77 -14.33 -3.38
C VAL A 57 5.66 -15.16 -4.64
N THR A 58 6.60 -16.08 -4.83
CA THR A 58 6.74 -16.84 -6.08
C THR A 58 6.81 -18.35 -5.91
N ASP A 59 6.55 -18.87 -4.71
CA ASP A 59 6.40 -20.31 -4.52
C ASP A 59 5.05 -20.83 -5.07
N ASP A 60 5.03 -22.14 -5.35
CA ASP A 60 3.94 -22.83 -6.07
C ASP A 60 2.64 -22.99 -5.24
N GLU A 61 2.66 -22.65 -3.95
CA GLU A 61 1.49 -22.66 -3.07
C GLU A 61 0.84 -21.27 -3.00
N GLY A 62 0.04 -20.92 -4.02
CA GLY A 62 -0.81 -19.72 -3.97
C GLY A 62 -0.01 -18.41 -3.92
N SER A 63 0.72 -18.12 -5.00
CA SER A 63 1.63 -16.97 -5.10
C SER A 63 0.94 -15.62 -4.82
N PHE A 64 1.60 -14.70 -4.10
CA PHE A 64 1.07 -13.36 -3.83
C PHE A 64 1.55 -12.33 -4.85
N SER A 65 0.64 -11.47 -5.31
CA SER A 65 0.96 -10.34 -6.20
C SER A 65 0.51 -9.00 -5.63
N VAL A 66 1.05 -7.92 -6.18
CA VAL A 66 0.61 -6.56 -5.87
C VAL A 66 0.03 -5.95 -7.14
N SER A 67 -1.23 -5.54 -7.07
CA SER A 67 -1.88 -4.80 -8.14
C SER A 67 -1.70 -3.29 -7.94
N PRO A 68 -1.07 -2.55 -8.87
CA PRO A 68 -0.82 -1.11 -8.74
C PRO A 68 -2.07 -0.22 -8.93
N PHE A 69 -3.27 -0.71 -8.60
CA PHE A 69 -4.55 -0.02 -8.81
C PHE A 69 -5.02 0.85 -7.61
N PRO A 70 -5.91 1.84 -7.85
CA PRO A 70 -6.04 3.10 -7.11
C PRO A 70 -6.81 3.05 -5.78
N GLY A 71 -7.19 1.87 -5.30
CA GLY A 71 -7.87 1.71 -4.00
C GLY A 71 -6.91 1.63 -2.81
N ALA A 72 -5.61 1.87 -3.01
CA ALA A 72 -4.58 1.35 -2.13
C ALA A 72 -4.68 1.78 -0.66
N LEU A 73 -5.37 2.86 -0.28
CA LEU A 73 -5.80 3.02 1.11
C LEU A 73 -7.10 3.83 1.05
N THR A 74 -8.24 3.15 1.07
CA THR A 74 -9.55 3.79 0.94
C THR A 74 -9.89 4.57 2.22
N VAL A 75 -9.78 5.91 2.18
CA VAL A 75 -10.11 6.74 3.34
C VAL A 75 -11.27 7.67 3.04
N GLU A 76 -12.36 7.54 3.80
CA GLU A 76 -13.28 8.64 4.11
C GLU A 76 -13.22 8.89 5.63
N ASP A 77 -12.66 10.01 6.06
CA ASP A 77 -12.74 10.50 7.44
C ASP A 77 -14.02 11.33 7.63
N THR A 78 -15.21 10.80 7.36
CA THR A 78 -16.39 11.69 7.33
C THR A 78 -17.12 11.73 8.67
N LYS A 79 -17.37 12.95 9.17
CA LYS A 79 -18.75 13.48 9.18
C LYS A 79 -18.85 14.99 9.44
N PRO A 80 -19.52 15.72 8.53
CA PRO A 80 -20.55 16.66 8.94
C PRO A 80 -21.93 16.16 8.49
N LYS A 81 -22.89 16.22 9.41
CA LYS A 81 -24.30 15.94 9.11
C LYS A 81 -24.94 17.11 8.37
N LYS A 82 -25.86 16.73 7.47
CA LYS A 82 -27.01 17.45 6.87
C LYS A 82 -26.92 18.99 6.91
N ASP A 83 -26.86 19.59 5.73
CA ASP A 83 -27.13 21.01 5.43
C ASP A 83 -25.94 21.94 5.17
N THR A 84 -24.94 21.49 4.41
CA THR A 84 -24.02 22.45 3.76
C THR A 84 -24.03 22.26 2.25
N VAL A 85 -24.97 22.99 1.65
CA VAL A 85 -24.97 23.41 0.26
C VAL A 85 -23.78 24.35 0.07
N PHE A 86 -22.81 23.92 -0.74
CA PHE A 86 -21.66 24.68 -1.25
C PHE A 86 -20.81 25.48 -0.25
N THR A 87 -19.75 24.84 0.27
CA THR A 87 -18.42 25.45 0.24
C THR A 87 -17.41 24.41 -0.25
N SER A 88 -16.86 24.66 -1.43
CA SER A 88 -15.84 23.85 -2.08
C SER A 88 -14.58 23.80 -1.23
N TYR A 89 -14.44 22.78 -0.39
CA TYR A 89 -13.13 22.33 0.04
C TYR A 89 -12.62 21.35 -1.02
N VAL A 90 -11.94 21.88 -2.03
CA VAL A 90 -11.14 21.09 -2.97
C VAL A 90 -9.67 21.40 -2.67
N PRO A 91 -8.98 20.48 -2.00
CA PRO A 91 -7.64 20.09 -2.40
C PRO A 91 -7.78 18.75 -3.14
N SER A 92 -7.93 18.83 -4.45
CA SER A 92 -7.55 17.73 -5.32
C SER A 92 -6.05 17.84 -5.52
N ASP A 93 -5.28 17.29 -4.59
CA ASP A 93 -3.82 17.13 -4.73
C ASP A 93 -3.44 15.90 -3.91
N HIS A 94 -3.48 14.69 -4.49
CA HIS A 94 -3.04 13.48 -3.80
C HIS A 94 -1.54 13.59 -3.48
N PRO A 95 -1.11 13.77 -2.21
CA PRO A 95 0.30 13.56 -1.90
C PRO A 95 0.59 12.08 -2.12
N GLY A 96 1.73 11.75 -2.71
CA GLY A 96 2.13 10.36 -2.94
C GLY A 96 2.13 9.52 -1.66
N LEU A 97 2.13 10.16 -0.49
CA LEU A 97 2.25 9.58 0.83
C LEU A 97 0.94 9.62 1.63
N LEU A 98 0.83 8.77 2.64
CA LEU A 98 -0.23 8.70 3.65
C LEU A 98 0.38 8.62 5.05
N CYS A 99 -0.24 9.26 6.04
CA CYS A 99 0.19 9.15 7.44
C CYS A 99 -0.54 7.97 8.08
N LEU A 100 0.19 7.07 8.74
CA LEU A 100 -0.43 5.99 9.50
C LEU A 100 -0.44 6.32 10.98
N GLU A 101 -1.61 6.16 11.60
CA GLU A 101 -1.81 6.37 13.01
C GLU A 101 -2.71 5.27 13.59
N PHE A 102 -2.52 4.97 14.87
CA PHE A 102 -3.54 4.19 15.58
C PHE A 102 -4.80 5.03 15.70
N ALA A 103 -5.96 4.41 15.49
CA ALA A 103 -7.23 5.08 15.73
C ALA A 103 -7.23 5.62 17.17
N SER A 104 -7.24 6.95 17.34
CA SER A 104 -7.23 7.53 18.68
C SER A 104 -8.43 7.01 19.47
N GLN A 105 -8.26 6.85 20.79
CA GLN A 105 -9.33 6.46 21.72
C GLN A 105 -10.58 7.36 21.67
N SER A 106 -10.53 8.49 20.95
CA SER A 106 -11.55 9.54 20.89
C SER A 106 -12.44 9.52 19.63
N GLY A 107 -12.28 8.54 18.74
CA GLY A 107 -13.18 8.35 17.59
C GLY A 107 -14.46 7.58 17.97
N ILE A 108 -15.58 7.87 17.31
CA ILE A 108 -16.93 7.29 17.56
C ILE A 108 -16.98 5.74 17.61
N LEU A 109 -15.96 5.04 17.13
CA LEU A 109 -15.84 3.57 17.19
C LEU A 109 -15.15 3.02 18.45
N ALA A 110 -14.66 3.87 19.36
CA ALA A 110 -14.22 3.47 20.70
C ALA A 110 -15.32 2.77 21.53
N VAL A 111 -16.57 2.81 21.05
CA VAL A 111 -17.70 2.08 21.66
C VAL A 111 -17.53 0.55 21.54
N PHE A 112 -16.74 0.02 20.60
CA PHE A 112 -16.61 -1.44 20.42
C PHE A 112 -15.35 -2.08 21.00
N HIS A 113 -14.27 -1.33 21.28
CA HIS A 113 -12.99 -1.89 21.74
C HIS A 113 -12.32 -1.03 22.83
N HIS A 114 -13.11 -0.51 23.77
CA HIS A 114 -12.56 0.20 24.93
C HIS A 114 -11.76 -0.77 25.82
N GLY A 115 -10.43 -0.72 25.74
CA GLY A 115 -9.53 -1.44 26.64
C GLY A 115 -8.53 -2.41 26.02
N GLU A 116 -8.54 -2.60 24.70
CA GLU A 116 -7.50 -3.41 24.04
C GLU A 116 -6.21 -2.60 23.90
N THR A 117 -5.16 -3.07 24.57
CA THR A 117 -3.81 -2.51 24.46
C THR A 117 -3.23 -2.84 23.10
N ILE A 118 -2.66 -1.83 22.41
CA ILE A 118 -1.85 -2.05 21.21
C ILE A 118 -0.81 -3.11 21.57
N LYS A 119 -0.80 -4.23 20.85
CA LYS A 119 0.25 -5.23 21.03
C LYS A 119 1.41 -4.80 20.14
N PRO A 120 2.53 -4.32 20.73
CA PRO A 120 3.70 -3.99 19.94
C PRO A 120 4.18 -5.25 19.22
N SER A 121 4.84 -5.08 18.08
CA SER A 121 5.46 -6.21 17.41
C SER A 121 6.44 -6.92 18.33
N ALA A 122 6.64 -8.24 18.14
CA ALA A 122 7.62 -8.99 18.92
C ALA A 122 9.05 -8.45 18.75
N ALA A 123 9.33 -7.80 17.63
CA ALA A 123 10.57 -7.09 17.35
C ALA A 123 10.66 -5.67 17.95
N GLY A 124 9.63 -5.18 18.65
CA GLY A 124 9.61 -3.84 19.24
C GLY A 124 9.49 -2.70 18.21
N LEU A 125 9.15 -3.02 16.96
CA LEU A 125 8.93 -2.04 15.89
C LEU A 125 7.65 -1.25 16.15
N SER A 126 7.72 0.06 15.87
CA SER A 126 6.58 0.95 15.76
C SER A 126 6.00 0.94 14.35
N LEU A 127 4.75 1.37 14.22
CA LEU A 127 4.12 1.65 12.94
C LEU A 127 4.90 2.74 12.16
N PRO A 128 5.06 2.63 10.84
CA PRO A 128 5.67 3.69 10.03
C PRO A 128 4.78 4.93 10.03
N SER A 129 5.36 6.12 10.23
CA SER A 129 4.57 7.35 10.35
C SER A 129 4.10 7.90 9.00
N LEU A 130 4.89 7.71 7.94
CA LEU A 130 4.59 8.23 6.61
C LEU A 130 4.91 7.15 5.58
N VAL A 131 3.91 6.77 4.78
CA VAL A 131 4.03 5.64 3.86
C VAL A 131 3.64 5.99 2.43
N LEU A 132 4.33 5.40 1.46
CA LEU A 132 3.98 5.42 0.04
C LEU A 132 3.19 4.15 -0.29
N PRO A 133 1.89 4.24 -0.64
CA PRO A 133 1.13 3.08 -1.10
C PRO A 133 1.62 2.63 -2.48
N ILE A 134 1.89 1.34 -2.61
CA ILE A 134 2.34 0.70 -3.86
C ILE A 134 1.15 0.06 -4.58
N GLY A 135 0.29 -0.64 -3.83
CA GLY A 135 -0.87 -1.30 -4.40
C GLY A 135 -1.52 -2.30 -3.46
N GLN A 136 -2.58 -2.94 -3.96
CA GLN A 136 -3.35 -3.93 -3.21
C GLN A 136 -2.72 -5.32 -3.37
N LEU A 137 -2.59 -6.04 -2.26
CA LEU A 137 -2.13 -7.43 -2.25
C LEU A 137 -3.22 -8.33 -2.82
N ARG A 138 -2.84 -9.24 -3.70
CA ARG A 138 -3.70 -10.26 -4.30
C ARG A 138 -3.16 -11.64 -3.99
N HIS A 139 -4.06 -12.57 -3.73
CA HIS A 139 -3.73 -13.98 -3.68
C HIS A 139 -3.98 -14.60 -5.06
N ARG A 140 -2.97 -15.25 -5.64
CA ARG A 140 -3.11 -16.00 -6.90
C ARG A 140 -3.53 -17.42 -6.61
N TYR A 141 -4.42 -17.92 -7.44
CA TYR A 141 -4.93 -19.27 -7.39
C TYR A 141 -4.73 -19.93 -8.75
N LYS A 142 -4.42 -21.23 -8.72
CA LYS A 142 -4.44 -22.09 -9.91
C LYS A 142 -5.67 -22.98 -9.82
N THR A 143 -6.51 -22.96 -10.85
CA THR A 143 -7.62 -23.92 -10.96
C THR A 143 -7.07 -25.32 -11.19
N LYS A 144 -7.92 -26.35 -11.02
CA LYS A 144 -7.59 -27.74 -11.39
C LYS A 144 -7.20 -27.90 -12.87
N SER A 145 -7.66 -27.00 -13.74
CA SER A 145 -7.31 -26.97 -15.16
C SER A 145 -6.02 -26.21 -15.47
N GLY A 146 -5.32 -25.70 -14.45
CA GLY A 146 -4.08 -24.93 -14.60
C GLY A 146 -4.28 -23.45 -14.95
N ALA A 147 -5.53 -22.98 -15.06
CA ALA A 147 -5.81 -21.56 -15.28
C ALA A 147 -5.48 -20.76 -14.01
N SER A 148 -4.78 -19.64 -14.16
CA SER A 148 -4.45 -18.76 -13.04
C SER A 148 -5.46 -17.62 -12.93
N TYR A 149 -5.88 -17.31 -11.71
CA TYR A 149 -6.69 -16.13 -11.41
C TYR A 149 -6.23 -15.51 -10.09
N SER A 150 -6.44 -14.21 -9.93
CA SER A 150 -6.05 -13.46 -8.73
C SER A 150 -7.30 -12.92 -8.04
N VAL A 151 -7.30 -12.95 -6.71
CA VAL A 151 -8.35 -12.35 -5.88
C VAL A 151 -7.72 -11.28 -5.01
N ASP A 152 -8.33 -10.09 -5.01
CA ASP A 152 -7.94 -8.99 -4.14
C ASP A 152 -8.09 -9.40 -2.67
N THR A 153 -7.11 -9.06 -1.86
CA THR A 153 -7.17 -9.19 -0.40
C THR A 153 -7.41 -7.80 0.20
N ASP A 154 -7.79 -7.75 1.46
CA ASP A 154 -7.96 -6.49 2.19
C ASP A 154 -6.61 -5.89 2.63
N TYR A 155 -5.49 -6.42 2.15
CA TYR A 155 -4.15 -5.94 2.47
C TYR A 155 -3.56 -5.04 1.39
N VAL A 156 -2.78 -4.07 1.84
CA VAL A 156 -2.10 -3.07 1.00
C VAL A 156 -0.61 -3.16 1.24
N ILE A 157 0.16 -3.11 0.15
CA ILE A 157 1.61 -2.94 0.22
C ILE A 157 1.98 -1.47 0.23
N VAL A 158 2.75 -1.07 1.23
CA VAL A 158 3.26 0.28 1.39
C VAL A 158 4.76 0.27 1.67
N VAL A 159 5.41 1.39 1.42
CA VAL A 159 6.81 1.64 1.77
C VAL A 159 6.87 2.71 2.83
N ASP A 160 7.64 2.50 3.88
CA ASP A 160 7.98 3.56 4.84
C ASP A 160 8.88 4.60 4.15
N ALA A 161 8.33 5.79 3.95
CA ALA A 161 9.00 6.84 3.18
C ALA A 161 10.08 7.58 3.98
N VAL A 162 10.08 7.46 5.30
CA VAL A 162 10.93 8.28 6.18
C VAL A 162 12.03 7.48 6.87
N ALA A 163 11.87 6.17 7.01
CA ALA A 163 12.94 5.32 7.51
C ALA A 163 14.08 5.17 6.49
N ALA A 164 15.33 5.19 6.96
CA ALA A 164 16.53 5.22 6.12
C ALA A 164 16.65 4.07 5.10
N ALA A 165 16.16 2.88 5.44
CA ALA A 165 16.19 1.71 4.56
C ALA A 165 14.93 1.56 3.70
N HIS A 166 13.93 2.41 3.92
CA HIS A 166 12.60 2.36 3.32
C HIS A 166 11.99 0.94 3.34
N PRO A 167 11.73 0.37 4.53
CA PRO A 167 11.17 -0.96 4.67
C PRO A 167 9.80 -1.09 3.99
N VAL A 168 9.49 -2.32 3.56
CA VAL A 168 8.22 -2.66 2.92
C VAL A 168 7.28 -3.25 3.96
N TRP A 169 6.06 -2.74 3.99
CA TRP A 169 5.02 -3.09 4.94
C TRP A 169 3.76 -3.59 4.24
N VAL A 170 3.04 -4.46 4.92
CA VAL A 170 1.68 -4.89 4.60
C VAL A 170 0.76 -4.28 5.65
N ILE A 171 -0.28 -3.56 5.23
CA ILE A 171 -1.27 -2.90 6.09
C ILE A 171 -2.67 -3.41 5.75
N PHE A 172 -3.46 -3.81 6.74
CA PHE A 172 -4.86 -4.23 6.54
C PHE A 172 -5.74 -3.00 6.36
N ASP A 173 -6.39 -2.87 5.20
CA ASP A 173 -7.41 -1.87 4.95
C ASP A 173 -8.74 -2.36 5.50
N ARG A 174 -9.08 -1.93 6.72
CA ARG A 174 -10.38 -2.23 7.35
C ARG A 174 -11.58 -1.61 6.61
N ASN A 175 -11.36 -0.78 5.60
CA ASN A 175 -12.40 -0.22 4.74
C ASN A 175 -12.39 -0.80 3.32
N ALA A 176 -11.59 -1.85 3.07
CA ALA A 176 -11.51 -2.50 1.77
C ALA A 176 -12.92 -2.93 1.29
N GLY A 177 -13.28 -2.57 0.07
CA GLY A 177 -14.61 -2.85 -0.48
C GLY A 177 -14.79 -2.37 -1.91
N ASN A 178 -15.74 -2.98 -2.61
CA ASN A 178 -16.09 -2.62 -3.98
C ASN A 178 -16.79 -1.25 -4.01
N LEU A 179 -16.48 -0.41 -5.00
CA LEU A 179 -17.06 0.95 -5.18
C LEU A 179 -18.60 0.98 -5.24
N LEU A 180 -19.24 -0.18 -5.40
CA LEU A 180 -20.67 -0.35 -5.63
C LEU A 180 -21.48 -0.81 -4.41
N GLU A 181 -20.85 -1.19 -3.29
CA GLU A 181 -21.53 -1.65 -2.07
C GLU A 181 -21.25 -0.71 -0.89
N GLU A 182 -22.18 -0.62 0.07
CA GLU A 182 -22.00 0.20 1.27
C GLU A 182 -20.72 -0.24 2.01
N ARG A 183 -19.78 0.72 2.14
CA ARG A 183 -18.46 0.53 2.76
C ARG A 183 -18.62 0.10 4.22
N GLY A 184 -18.51 -1.20 4.46
CA GLY A 184 -18.53 -1.78 5.80
C GLY A 184 -17.13 -1.79 6.41
N TYR A 185 -17.03 -1.43 7.68
CA TYR A 185 -15.81 -1.66 8.47
C TYR A 185 -15.60 -3.17 8.65
N ILE A 186 -14.42 -3.67 8.27
CA ILE A 186 -14.03 -5.07 8.32
C ILE A 186 -13.08 -5.29 9.49
N ASN A 187 -13.44 -6.22 10.38
CA ASN A 187 -12.53 -6.69 11.41
C ASN A 187 -11.64 -7.80 10.82
N PRO A 188 -10.28 -7.66 10.84
CA PRO A 188 -9.37 -8.66 10.28
C PRO A 188 -9.52 -10.06 10.92
N GLU A 189 -10.03 -10.16 12.14
CA GLU A 189 -10.28 -11.46 12.81
C GLU A 189 -11.53 -12.18 12.27
N THR A 190 -12.41 -11.47 11.57
CA THR A 190 -13.67 -12.02 11.04
C THR A 190 -13.56 -12.52 9.61
N VAL A 191 -12.49 -12.13 8.90
CA VAL A 191 -12.23 -12.58 7.53
C VAL A 191 -11.34 -13.82 7.51
N LYS A 192 -11.42 -14.57 6.42
CA LYS A 192 -10.56 -15.75 6.22
C LYS A 192 -9.09 -15.33 6.31
N VAL A 193 -8.28 -16.14 7.01
CA VAL A 193 -6.84 -15.92 7.10
C VAL A 193 -6.23 -15.91 5.69
N VAL A 194 -5.55 -14.82 5.36
CA VAL A 194 -4.98 -14.59 4.02
C VAL A 194 -3.70 -15.39 3.83
N PHE A 195 -2.84 -15.42 4.86
CA PHE A 195 -1.54 -16.09 4.80
C PHE A 195 -1.59 -17.46 5.47
N SER A 196 -1.45 -18.53 4.69
CA SER A 196 -1.52 -19.89 5.23
C SER A 196 -0.41 -20.13 6.29
N GLY A 197 -0.79 -20.82 7.38
CA GLY A 197 0.13 -21.10 8.48
C GLY A 197 0.32 -19.95 9.47
N THR A 198 -0.42 -18.84 9.36
CA THR A 198 -0.64 -17.92 10.48
C THR A 198 -1.93 -18.29 11.21
N GLU A 199 -2.00 -18.06 12.53
CA GLU A 199 -3.21 -18.34 13.31
C GLU A 199 -4.31 -17.31 13.08
N LYS A 200 -3.92 -16.07 12.77
CA LYS A 200 -4.81 -14.92 12.61
C LYS A 200 -4.21 -13.88 11.66
N ASN A 201 -5.07 -12.99 11.17
CA ASN A 201 -4.65 -11.78 10.48
C ASN A 201 -4.09 -10.74 11.47
N PHE A 202 -3.41 -9.74 10.93
CA PHE A 202 -2.78 -8.63 11.65
C PHE A 202 -3.12 -7.30 10.98
N ASP A 203 -2.94 -6.18 11.68
CA ASP A 203 -3.23 -4.84 11.15
C ASP A 203 -2.06 -4.28 10.35
N ALA A 204 -0.83 -4.53 10.80
CA ALA A 204 0.37 -4.11 10.10
C ALA A 204 1.51 -5.11 10.32
N ALA A 205 2.34 -5.33 9.30
CA ALA A 205 3.59 -6.06 9.47
C ALA A 205 4.63 -5.61 8.45
N GLN A 206 5.88 -5.54 8.89
CA GLN A 206 7.02 -5.35 7.99
C GLN A 206 7.33 -6.68 7.29
N VAL A 207 7.27 -6.70 5.96
CA VAL A 207 7.61 -7.90 5.18
C VAL A 207 9.05 -7.94 4.76
N LEU A 208 9.66 -6.78 4.51
CA LEU A 208 11.05 -6.68 4.07
C LEU A 208 11.79 -5.56 4.81
N PRO A 209 13.08 -5.76 5.13
CA PRO A 209 13.90 -4.75 5.80
C PRO A 209 14.08 -3.49 4.96
N SER A 210 14.11 -3.63 3.63
CA SER A 210 14.32 -2.52 2.70
C SER A 210 13.70 -2.80 1.31
N ILE A 211 13.49 -1.74 0.52
CA ILE A 211 13.16 -1.87 -0.91
C ILE A 211 14.32 -2.52 -1.69
N HIS A 212 15.56 -2.35 -1.24
CA HIS A 212 16.69 -2.99 -1.88
C HIS A 212 16.58 -4.52 -1.76
N ASP A 213 16.19 -5.03 -0.58
CA ASP A 213 15.91 -6.45 -0.38
C ASP A 213 14.78 -6.92 -1.29
N TRP A 214 13.72 -6.12 -1.46
CA TRP A 214 12.65 -6.46 -2.40
C TRP A 214 13.15 -6.57 -3.84
N THR A 215 13.98 -5.61 -4.28
CA THR A 215 14.53 -5.58 -5.63
C THR A 215 15.46 -6.77 -5.89
N GLN A 216 16.28 -7.14 -4.90
CA GLN A 216 17.22 -8.26 -4.99
C GLN A 216 16.50 -9.62 -4.99
N SER A 217 15.49 -9.76 -4.15
CA SER A 217 14.72 -11.00 -4.00
C SER A 217 13.50 -11.08 -4.92
N TYR A 218 13.30 -10.09 -5.80
CA TYR A 218 12.16 -10.02 -6.70
C TYR A 218 12.05 -11.29 -7.55
N GLY A 219 10.90 -11.97 -7.44
CA GLY A 219 10.66 -13.25 -8.12
C GLY A 219 11.22 -14.49 -7.41
N THR A 220 11.75 -14.34 -6.18
CA THR A 220 12.37 -15.44 -5.41
C THR A 220 11.93 -15.50 -3.94
N LEU A 221 11.18 -14.51 -3.46
CA LEU A 221 10.63 -14.50 -2.11
C LEU A 221 9.70 -15.69 -1.89
N SER A 222 9.94 -16.43 -0.81
CA SER A 222 9.11 -17.56 -0.39
C SER A 222 8.06 -17.14 0.63
N LEU A 223 6.97 -17.89 0.69
CA LEU A 223 5.91 -17.72 1.67
C LEU A 223 6.43 -17.91 3.10
N SER A 224 7.38 -18.82 3.29
CA SER A 224 8.00 -19.03 4.61
C SER A 224 8.71 -17.77 5.12
N GLN A 225 9.47 -17.07 4.27
CA GLN A 225 10.15 -15.83 4.66
C GLN A 225 9.15 -14.74 5.06
N ILE A 226 8.07 -14.60 4.29
CA ILE A 226 7.00 -13.64 4.59
C ILE A 226 6.30 -14.00 5.90
N ARG A 227 5.99 -15.28 6.12
CA ARG A 227 5.36 -15.75 7.37
C ARG A 227 6.25 -15.50 8.58
N ASP A 228 7.54 -15.80 8.47
CA ASP A 228 8.50 -15.59 9.56
C ASP A 228 8.61 -14.09 9.89
N ALA A 229 8.57 -13.23 8.88
CA ALA A 229 8.49 -11.78 9.06
C ALA A 229 7.23 -11.40 9.85
N PHE A 230 6.05 -11.89 9.47
CA PHE A 230 4.80 -11.59 10.18
C PHE A 230 4.81 -12.02 11.65
N GLN A 231 5.33 -13.21 11.95
CA GLN A 231 5.43 -13.68 13.32
C GLN A 231 6.31 -12.76 14.17
N LYS A 232 7.36 -12.19 13.56
CA LYS A 232 8.31 -11.30 14.22
C LYS A 232 7.83 -9.86 14.32
N THR A 233 7.19 -9.33 13.28
CA THR A 233 6.92 -7.89 13.11
C THR A 233 5.44 -7.54 13.14
N GLY A 234 4.55 -8.52 13.24
CA GLY A 234 3.11 -8.31 13.22
C GLY A 234 2.64 -7.43 14.37
N ILE A 235 1.79 -6.46 14.05
CA ILE A 235 1.15 -5.51 14.96
C ILE A 235 -0.35 -5.74 14.86
N THR A 236 -1.02 -5.78 16.02
CA THR A 236 -2.48 -5.86 16.12
C THR A 236 -3.02 -4.66 16.88
N GLY A 237 -4.11 -4.10 16.38
CA GLY A 237 -4.72 -2.87 16.86
C GLY A 237 -5.07 -1.98 15.67
N GLU A 238 -6.23 -1.31 15.75
CA GLU A 238 -6.77 -0.56 14.61
C GLU A 238 -5.79 0.52 14.12
N VAL A 239 -5.30 0.33 12.90
CA VAL A 239 -4.47 1.28 12.17
C VAL A 239 -5.35 2.01 11.15
N ARG A 240 -5.18 3.33 11.08
CA ARG A 240 -5.83 4.18 10.09
C ARG A 240 -4.79 4.95 9.30
N ALA A 241 -5.06 5.09 8.01
CA ALA A 241 -4.39 6.04 7.17
C ALA A 241 -5.19 7.33 7.13
N ARG A 242 -4.50 8.47 7.13
CA ARG A 242 -5.11 9.78 6.81
C ARG A 242 -4.26 10.51 5.80
N ASN A 243 -4.85 11.51 5.16
CA ASN A 243 -4.14 12.38 4.23
C ASN A 243 -2.96 13.07 4.92
N VAL A 244 -1.87 13.19 4.18
CA VAL A 244 -0.66 13.90 4.61
C VAL A 244 -0.93 15.39 4.56
N THR A 245 -0.62 16.07 5.65
CA THR A 245 -0.64 17.51 5.78
C THR A 245 0.78 18.08 5.67
N SER A 246 0.90 19.38 5.44
CA SER A 246 2.21 20.06 5.42
C SER A 246 2.98 19.93 6.74
N GLY A 247 2.29 19.72 7.87
CA GLY A 247 2.92 19.50 9.17
C GLY A 247 3.47 18.08 9.35
N ASP A 248 2.89 17.09 8.66
CA ASP A 248 3.29 15.69 8.82
C ASP A 248 4.68 15.42 8.24
N ILE A 249 5.03 16.09 7.14
CA ILE A 249 6.31 15.87 6.46
C ILE A 249 7.47 16.28 7.39
N PRO A 250 7.60 17.53 7.86
CA PRO A 250 8.70 17.91 8.75
C PRO A 250 8.66 17.19 10.10
N ALA A 251 7.46 16.93 10.64
CA ALA A 251 7.33 16.23 11.92
C ALA A 251 7.83 14.78 11.84
N ALA A 252 7.52 14.08 10.74
CA ALA A 252 8.04 12.74 10.50
C ALA A 252 9.56 12.74 10.36
N TRP A 253 10.14 13.69 9.62
CA TRP A 253 11.59 13.81 9.45
C TRP A 253 12.34 14.18 10.75
N ASN A 254 11.81 15.11 11.54
CA ASN A 254 12.47 15.58 12.78
C ASN A 254 12.47 14.55 13.92
N LYS A 255 11.52 13.62 13.89
CA LYS A 255 11.48 12.50 14.84
C LYS A 255 12.67 11.55 14.69
N PHE A 256 13.36 11.57 13.54
CA PHE A 256 14.57 10.78 13.30
C PHE A 256 15.85 11.55 13.63
N SER A 257 15.94 12.84 13.30
CA SER A 257 17.14 13.64 13.58
C SER A 257 17.37 13.91 15.08
N SER A 258 16.31 13.86 15.89
CA SER A 258 16.41 14.00 17.35
C SER A 258 16.99 12.78 18.09
N PHE A 259 17.18 11.64 17.41
CA PHE A 259 17.89 10.48 17.99
C PHE A 259 19.40 10.55 17.84
N ASP A 260 19.93 11.39 16.92
CA ASP A 260 21.37 11.52 16.68
C ASP A 260 22.06 12.58 17.56
N GLU A 261 21.31 13.40 18.32
CA GLU A 261 21.89 14.44 19.19
C GLU A 261 22.16 14.01 20.65
N ASN A 262 21.95 12.74 21.01
CA ASN A 262 22.14 12.24 22.38
C ASN A 262 23.12 11.06 22.54
N ASN A 263 24.06 10.86 21.60
CA ASN A 263 25.19 9.93 21.78
C ASN A 263 26.55 10.65 21.75
#